data_AF-A0A626BWW0-F1
#
_entry.id   AF-A0A626BWW0-F1
#
_cell.length_a   1.000
_cell.length_b   1.000
_cell.length_c   1.000
_cell.angle_alpha   90.00
_cell.angle_beta   90.00
_cell.angle_gamma   90.00
#
_symmetry.space_group_name_H-M   'P 1'
#
loop_
_entity.id
_entity.type
_entity.pdbx_description
1 polymer ?
#
loop_
_entity_poly.entity_id
_entity_poly.type
_entity_poly.pdbx_seq_one_letter_code
_entity_poly.pdbx_strand_id
1 'polypeptide(L)'
;KRELFSDKESLWGYSISHCSPQIEEMITQGEFTWQRCHELFAQQGLMLQKQHHGLVVVDAFNHEQTPVKASSIHPDLTLGRAEPQAGPFVSAPADLFDRVQPESRYNPELAVSDRYGVSSKRDPVLRRQRREA
;
A
#
# COMPACT_ATOMS: atom_id res chain seq x y z
N LYS A 1 9.82 -21.02 -24.13
CA LYS A 1 9.69 -19.56 -24.41
C LYS A 1 10.23 -18.86 -23.17
N ARG A 2 11.38 -18.18 -23.27
CA ARG A 2 12.03 -17.52 -22.13
C ARG A 2 11.40 -16.15 -21.98
N GLU A 3 10.68 -15.91 -20.90
CA GLU A 3 10.24 -14.57 -20.52
C GLU A 3 11.27 -14.03 -19.53
N LEU A 4 12.08 -13.08 -20.02
CA LEU A 4 12.94 -12.25 -19.18
C LEU A 4 12.04 -11.18 -18.54
N PHE A 5 11.46 -11.46 -17.39
CA PHE A 5 10.87 -10.43 -16.54
C PHE A 5 11.99 -9.79 -15.71
N SER A 6 12.53 -8.68 -16.20
CA SER A 6 13.28 -7.74 -15.36
C SER A 6 12.32 -6.70 -14.79
N ASP A 7 11.21 -7.15 -14.19
CA ASP A 7 10.22 -6.28 -13.57
C ASP A 7 10.59 -6.11 -12.10
N LYS A 8 11.49 -5.16 -11.87
CA LYS A 8 11.87 -4.79 -10.52
C LYS A 8 10.81 -3.86 -9.93
N GLU A 9 9.83 -4.40 -9.22
CA GLU A 9 8.70 -3.65 -8.66
C GLU A 9 9.00 -3.16 -7.23
N SER A 10 8.65 -1.91 -6.89
CA SER A 10 8.73 -1.40 -5.52
C SER A 10 7.52 -1.82 -4.69
N LEU A 11 7.59 -1.77 -3.35
CA LEU A 11 6.43 -2.09 -2.48
C LEU A 11 5.19 -1.27 -2.84
N TRP A 12 5.37 0.00 -3.23
CA TRP A 12 4.28 0.86 -3.70
C TRP A 12 3.68 0.34 -5.02
N GLY A 13 4.53 -0.01 -5.99
CA GLY A 13 4.10 -0.58 -7.27
C GLY A 13 3.31 -1.87 -7.05
N TYR A 14 3.88 -2.79 -6.26
CA TYR A 14 3.27 -4.07 -5.91
C TYR A 14 1.89 -3.89 -5.27
N SER A 15 1.80 -2.99 -4.29
CA SER A 15 0.55 -2.72 -3.59
C SER A 15 -0.52 -2.14 -4.53
N ILE A 16 -0.16 -1.27 -5.46
CA ILE A 16 -1.12 -0.75 -6.45
C ILE A 16 -1.57 -1.85 -7.39
N SER A 17 -0.63 -2.55 -8.00
CA SER A 17 -0.91 -3.58 -9.02
C SER A 17 -1.82 -4.68 -8.48
N HIS A 18 -1.65 -5.06 -7.21
CA HIS A 18 -2.36 -6.19 -6.62
C HIS A 18 -3.60 -5.79 -5.81
N CYS A 19 -3.61 -4.62 -5.14
CA CYS A 19 -4.68 -4.28 -4.20
C CYS A 19 -5.65 -3.23 -4.73
N SER A 20 -5.18 -2.25 -5.53
CA SER A 20 -5.99 -1.07 -5.90
C SER A 20 -7.30 -1.43 -6.64
N PRO A 21 -7.30 -2.33 -7.65
CA PRO A 21 -8.53 -2.71 -8.35
C PRO A 21 -9.57 -3.39 -7.45
N GLN A 22 -9.09 -4.26 -6.54
CA GLN A 22 -9.94 -5.00 -5.61
C GLN A 22 -10.53 -4.09 -4.53
N ILE A 23 -9.77 -3.08 -4.08
CA ILE A 23 -10.27 -2.05 -3.15
C ILE A 23 -11.36 -1.21 -3.82
N GLU A 24 -11.13 -0.76 -5.07
CA GLU A 24 -12.11 0.01 -5.84
C GLU A 24 -13.42 -0.78 -6.03
N GLU A 25 -13.32 -2.07 -6.37
CA GLU A 25 -14.48 -2.95 -6.51
C GLU A 25 -15.26 -3.08 -5.19
N MET A 26 -14.55 -3.37 -4.08
CA MET A 26 -15.16 -3.50 -2.75
C MET A 26 -15.86 -2.21 -2.30
N ILE A 27 -15.29 -1.05 -2.60
CA ILE A 27 -15.90 0.25 -2.29
C ILE A 27 -17.13 0.49 -3.17
N THR A 28 -17.01 0.27 -4.48
CA THR A 28 -18.11 0.47 -5.44
C THR A 28 -19.30 -0.43 -5.14
N GLN A 29 -19.07 -1.66 -4.66
CA GLN A 29 -20.11 -2.59 -4.26
C GLN A 29 -20.72 -2.30 -2.87
N GLY A 30 -20.19 -1.30 -2.14
CA GLY A 30 -20.64 -0.99 -0.77
C GLY A 30 -20.26 -2.08 0.24
N GLU A 31 -19.24 -2.87 -0.09
CA GLU A 31 -18.81 -4.05 0.65
C GLU A 31 -17.59 -3.79 1.55
N PHE A 32 -17.15 -2.53 1.59
CA PHE A 32 -15.96 -2.10 2.32
C PHE A 32 -16.14 -2.24 3.84
N THR A 33 -15.30 -3.08 4.44
CA THR A 33 -15.15 -3.22 5.89
C THR A 33 -13.66 -3.31 6.24
N TRP A 34 -13.29 -2.94 7.46
CA TRP A 34 -11.89 -3.08 7.91
C TRP A 34 -11.41 -4.52 7.83
N GLN A 35 -12.24 -5.49 8.20
CA GLN A 35 -11.92 -6.90 8.13
C GLN A 35 -11.59 -7.32 6.69
N ARG A 36 -12.47 -7.06 5.72
CA ARG A 36 -12.23 -7.42 4.31
C ARG A 36 -11.01 -6.73 3.73
N CYS A 37 -10.78 -5.47 4.10
CA CYS A 37 -9.60 -4.73 3.69
C CYS A 37 -8.31 -5.37 4.24
N HIS A 38 -8.30 -5.79 5.52
CA HIS A 38 -7.17 -6.51 6.12
C HIS A 38 -6.94 -7.87 5.45
N GLU A 39 -8.00 -8.64 5.19
CA GLU A 39 -7.91 -9.94 4.53
C GLU A 39 -7.35 -9.82 3.10
N LEU A 40 -7.79 -8.82 2.34
CA LEU A 40 -7.28 -8.50 1.01
C LEU A 40 -5.77 -8.18 1.05
N PHE A 41 -5.34 -7.32 1.97
CA PHE A 41 -3.91 -7.05 2.11
C PHE A 41 -3.13 -8.29 2.56
N ALA A 42 -3.68 -9.10 3.47
CA ALA A 42 -3.05 -10.32 3.95
C ALA A 42 -2.87 -11.38 2.85
N GLN A 43 -3.82 -11.49 1.91
CA GLN A 43 -3.68 -12.35 0.71
C GLN A 43 -2.46 -11.96 -0.14
N GLN A 44 -2.04 -10.69 -0.11
CA GLN A 44 -0.84 -10.18 -0.81
C GLN A 44 0.40 -10.10 0.10
N GLY A 45 0.32 -10.66 1.31
CA GLY A 45 1.40 -10.61 2.30
C GLY A 45 1.68 -9.22 2.86
N LEU A 46 0.68 -8.33 2.78
CA LEU A 46 0.74 -6.96 3.25
C LEU A 46 -0.14 -6.78 4.50
N MET A 47 0.08 -5.69 5.23
CA MET A 47 -0.76 -5.33 6.37
C MET A 47 -1.10 -3.85 6.35
N LEU A 48 -2.36 -3.53 6.62
CA LEU A 48 -2.84 -2.16 6.83
C LEU A 48 -2.68 -1.78 8.31
N GLN A 49 -2.00 -0.67 8.56
CA GLN A 49 -1.74 -0.16 9.90
C GLN A 49 -2.10 1.32 10.01
N LYS A 50 -2.48 1.74 11.22
CA LYS A 50 -2.63 3.16 11.54
C LYS A 50 -1.29 3.72 11.99
N GLN A 51 -0.83 4.76 11.30
CA GLN A 51 0.39 5.48 11.65
C GLN A 51 0.08 6.98 11.75
N HIS A 52 0.30 7.55 12.94
CA HIS A 52 -0.11 8.92 13.28
C HIS A 52 -1.60 9.17 12.96
N HIS A 53 -1.90 10.13 12.09
CA HIS A 53 -3.24 10.51 11.64
C HIS A 53 -3.67 9.83 10.33
N GLY A 54 -2.89 8.86 9.84
CA GLY A 54 -3.12 8.22 8.55
C GLY A 54 -3.06 6.70 8.62
N LEU A 55 -3.23 6.11 7.44
CA LEU A 55 -3.11 4.68 7.21
C LEU A 55 -1.89 4.43 6.33
N VAL A 56 -1.17 3.35 6.63
CA VAL A 56 -0.02 2.87 5.87
C VAL A 56 -0.16 1.38 5.61
N VAL A 57 0.41 0.93 4.50
CA VAL A 57 0.54 -0.47 4.12
C VAL A 57 2.00 -0.85 4.25
N VAL A 58 2.26 -1.97 4.92
CA VAL A 58 3.59 -2.51 5.16
C VAL A 58 3.69 -3.92 4.61
N ASP A 59 4.91 -4.37 4.33
CA ASP A 59 5.20 -5.79 4.18
C ASP A 59 5.01 -6.46 5.56
N ALA A 60 4.16 -7.48 5.61
CA ALA A 60 3.83 -8.16 6.86
C ALA A 60 4.98 -9.03 7.39
N PHE A 61 5.95 -9.38 6.55
CA PHE A 61 7.04 -10.30 6.86
C PHE A 61 8.42 -9.63 6.85
N ASN A 62 8.54 -8.44 6.26
CA ASN A 62 9.76 -7.64 6.28
C ASN A 62 9.51 -6.19 6.72
N HIS A 63 9.70 -5.93 8.01
CA HIS A 63 9.50 -4.61 8.60
C HIS A 63 10.61 -3.59 8.28
N GLU A 64 11.67 -3.98 7.56
CA GLU A 64 12.70 -3.03 7.10
C GLU A 64 12.23 -2.22 5.87
N GLN A 65 11.14 -2.64 5.22
CA GLN A 65 10.59 -1.91 4.08
C GLN A 65 9.90 -0.62 4.54
N THR A 66 10.17 0.47 3.82
CA THR A 66 9.50 1.75 4.08
C THR A 66 7.99 1.59 3.87
N PRO A 67 7.15 1.90 4.89
CA PRO A 67 5.70 1.85 4.76
C PRO A 67 5.20 2.73 3.62
N VAL A 68 4.19 2.25 2.91
CA VAL A 68 3.52 2.98 1.83
C VAL A 68 2.28 3.66 2.39
N LYS A 69 2.07 4.95 2.10
CA LYS A 69 0.84 5.63 2.49
C LYS A 69 -0.36 4.96 1.81
N ALA A 70 -1.37 4.55 2.58
CA ALA A 70 -2.50 3.81 2.03
C ALA A 70 -3.27 4.62 0.98
N SER A 71 -3.37 5.95 1.16
CA SER A 71 -3.98 6.85 0.18
C SER A 71 -3.25 6.91 -1.16
N SER A 72 -2.00 6.45 -1.24
CA SER A 72 -1.23 6.33 -2.47
C SER A 72 -1.52 5.03 -3.23
N ILE A 73 -2.17 4.06 -2.58
CA ILE A 73 -2.67 2.83 -3.20
C ILE A 73 -4.10 3.05 -3.70
N HIS A 74 -4.95 3.68 -2.87
CA HIS A 74 -6.31 4.04 -3.24
C HIS A 74 -6.76 5.30 -2.48
N PRO A 75 -7.36 6.32 -3.14
CA PRO A 75 -7.69 7.60 -2.51
C PRO A 75 -8.64 7.50 -1.32
N ASP A 76 -9.49 6.48 -1.28
CA ASP A 76 -10.45 6.26 -0.19
C ASP A 76 -9.88 5.53 1.01
N LEU A 77 -8.64 5.03 0.94
CA LEU A 77 -7.91 4.51 2.10
C LEU A 77 -7.32 5.64 2.96
N THR A 78 -8.20 6.51 3.42
CA THR A 78 -7.95 7.52 4.44
C THR A 78 -9.00 7.35 5.53
N LEU A 79 -8.65 7.64 6.79
CA LEU A 79 -9.59 7.52 7.91
C LEU A 79 -10.89 8.30 7.62
N GLY A 80 -10.79 9.54 7.12
CA GLY A 80 -11.94 10.39 6.83
C GLY A 80 -12.89 9.89 5.72
N ARG A 81 -12.46 8.97 4.85
CA ARG A 81 -13.30 8.37 3.79
C ARG A 81 -13.73 6.94 4.08
N ALA A 82 -12.87 6.19 4.76
CA ALA A 82 -13.11 4.79 5.11
C ALA A 82 -13.98 4.65 6.38
N GLU A 83 -13.81 5.50 7.39
CA GLU A 83 -14.59 5.40 8.63
C GLU A 83 -16.11 5.63 8.45
N PRO A 84 -16.57 6.55 7.58
CA PRO A 84 -18.00 6.66 7.26
C PRO A 84 -18.64 5.39 6.68
N GLN A 85 -17.83 4.51 6.06
CA GLN A 85 -18.30 3.27 5.44
C GLN A 85 -18.14 2.06 6.36
N ALA A 86 -16.98 1.92 7.02
CA ALA A 86 -16.61 0.75 7.81
C ALA A 86 -16.71 0.97 9.34
N GLY A 87 -17.08 2.16 9.80
CA GLY A 87 -16.99 2.56 11.21
C GLY A 87 -15.55 2.92 11.64
N PRO A 88 -15.30 3.20 12.93
CA PRO A 88 -13.98 3.57 13.44
C PRO A 88 -12.91 2.54 13.06
N PHE A 89 -11.68 3.00 12.78
CA PHE A 89 -10.60 2.08 12.40
C PHE A 89 -10.36 0.99 13.45
N VAL A 90 -10.36 -0.27 12.99
CA VAL A 90 -10.00 -1.46 13.76
C VAL A 90 -8.69 -2.03 13.21
N SER A 91 -7.72 -2.29 14.09
CA SER A 91 -6.44 -2.90 13.69
C SER A 91 -6.64 -4.36 13.27
N ALA A 92 -5.77 -4.85 12.39
CA ALA A 92 -5.76 -6.26 12.00
C ALA A 92 -5.70 -7.17 13.24
N PRO A 93 -6.45 -8.28 13.28
CA PRO A 93 -6.37 -9.22 14.38
C PRO A 93 -4.99 -9.90 14.39
N ALA A 94 -4.50 -10.27 15.58
CA ALA A 94 -3.16 -10.84 15.74
C ALA A 94 -2.99 -12.19 15.02
N ASP A 95 -4.08 -12.94 14.84
CA ASP A 95 -4.13 -14.24 14.16
C ASP A 95 -4.54 -14.13 12.68
N LEU A 96 -4.48 -12.93 12.07
CA LEU A 96 -4.88 -12.70 10.68
C LEU A 96 -4.17 -13.66 9.71
N PHE A 97 -2.86 -13.84 9.86
CA PHE A 97 -2.06 -14.69 8.97
C PHE A 97 -2.15 -16.18 9.28
N ASP A 98 -2.72 -16.56 10.43
CA ASP A 98 -3.10 -17.95 10.69
C ASP A 98 -4.38 -18.32 9.92
N ARG A 99 -5.26 -17.34 9.70
CA ARG A 99 -6.54 -17.50 8.99
C ARG A 99 -6.42 -17.29 7.48
N VAL A 100 -5.59 -16.33 7.06
CA VAL A 100 -5.40 -15.93 5.66
C VAL A 100 -3.96 -16.21 5.27
N GLN A 101 -3.76 -17.30 4.52
CA GLN A 101 -2.47 -17.60 3.93
C GLN A 101 -2.23 -16.69 2.73
N PRO A 102 -1.09 -15.97 2.65
CA PRO A 102 -0.77 -15.14 1.49
C PRO A 102 -0.71 -15.97 0.21
N GLU A 103 -1.45 -15.56 -0.81
CA GLU A 103 -1.41 -16.13 -2.16
C GLU A 103 -0.20 -15.60 -2.94
N SER A 104 0.16 -14.35 -2.68
CA SER A 104 1.31 -13.67 -3.25
C SER A 104 2.03 -12.88 -2.17
N ARG A 105 3.32 -12.59 -2.38
CA ARG A 105 4.13 -11.80 -1.46
C ARG A 105 5.06 -10.89 -2.25
N TYR A 106 5.21 -9.66 -1.75
CA TYR A 106 6.26 -8.78 -2.22
C TYR A 106 7.64 -9.41 -2.00
N ASN A 107 8.49 -9.35 -3.03
CA ASN A 107 9.86 -9.83 -2.96
C ASN A 107 10.86 -8.66 -3.05
N PRO A 108 11.48 -8.26 -1.93
CA PRO A 108 12.39 -7.12 -1.91
C PRO A 108 13.69 -7.34 -2.71
N GLU A 109 14.10 -8.59 -2.95
CA GLU A 109 15.28 -8.90 -3.80
C GLU A 109 15.03 -8.56 -5.27
N LEU A 110 13.77 -8.55 -5.68
CA LEU A 110 13.36 -8.09 -7.00
C LEU A 110 13.16 -6.57 -7.02
N ALA A 111 13.03 -5.92 -5.87
CA ALA A 111 12.73 -4.49 -5.83
C ALA A 111 13.94 -3.62 -6.22
N VAL A 112 13.68 -2.53 -6.96
CA VAL A 112 14.70 -1.49 -7.15
C VAL A 112 14.97 -0.84 -5.80
N SER A 113 16.12 -1.14 -5.21
CA SER A 113 16.63 -0.31 -4.13
C SER A 113 17.13 1.01 -4.74
N ASP A 114 16.45 2.12 -4.46
CA ASP A 114 16.96 3.49 -4.69
C ASP A 114 18.29 3.76 -3.95
N ARG A 115 18.81 2.79 -3.18
CA ARG A 115 20.05 2.92 -2.40
C ARG A 115 21.33 3.00 -3.23
N TYR A 116 21.27 2.87 -4.56
CA TYR A 116 22.41 3.20 -5.43
C TYR A 116 22.01 4.06 -6.64
N GLY A 117 22.10 5.39 -6.45
CA GLY A 117 22.60 6.29 -7.49
C GLY A 117 21.59 7.20 -8.20
N VAL A 118 21.30 8.37 -7.61
CA VAL A 118 21.71 9.71 -8.07
C VAL A 118 20.77 10.75 -7.49
N SER A 119 21.37 11.70 -6.78
CA SER A 119 20.77 12.90 -6.25
C SER A 119 20.08 13.75 -7.32
N SER A 120 18.82 13.47 -7.66
CA SER A 120 17.94 14.50 -8.22
C SER A 120 17.28 15.25 -7.07
N LYS A 121 18.08 16.10 -6.40
CA LYS A 121 17.51 17.19 -5.60
C LYS A 121 16.61 17.99 -6.55
N ARG A 122 15.30 17.78 -6.48
CA ARG A 122 14.31 18.62 -7.16
C ARG A 122 14.56 20.06 -6.71
N ASP A 123 14.99 20.89 -7.65
CA ASP A 123 15.36 22.28 -7.44
C ASP A 123 14.27 23.03 -6.65
N PRO A 124 14.59 23.63 -5.48
CA PRO A 124 13.63 24.38 -4.66
C PRO A 124 12.95 25.54 -5.39
N VAL A 125 13.56 26.08 -6.46
CA VAL A 125 13.07 27.28 -7.16
C VAL A 125 11.77 27.01 -7.93
N LEU A 126 11.59 25.80 -8.47
CA LEU A 126 10.36 25.40 -9.20
C LEU A 126 9.12 25.32 -8.30
N ARG A 127 9.28 25.12 -6.99
CA ARG A 127 8.15 25.14 -6.03
C ARG A 127 7.57 26.54 -5.83
N ARG A 128 8.38 27.58 -5.97
CA ARG A 128 7.96 28.94 -5.68
C ARG A 128 7.12 29.52 -6.82
N GLN A 129 7.51 29.26 -8.07
CA GLN A 129 6.80 29.80 -9.24
C GLN A 129 5.37 29.28 -9.43
N ARG A 130 5.03 28.06 -9.00
CA ARG A 130 3.66 27.54 -9.07
C ARG A 130 2.72 28.06 -7.97
N ARG A 131 3.25 28.70 -6.93
CA ARG A 131 2.43 29.27 -5.85
C ARG A 131 1.98 30.70 -6.16
N GLU A 132 2.59 31.34 -7.15
CA GLU A 132 2.38 32.77 -7.47
C GLU A 132 1.87 32.99 -8.91
N ALA A 133 1.32 31.95 -9.56
CA ALA A 133 0.68 32.03 -10.88
C ALA A 133 -0.82 31.77 -10.78
#